data_AF-A0A2L0UH70-F1
#
_entry.id   AF-A0A2L0UH70-F1
#
_cell.length_a   1.000
_cell.length_b   1.000
_cell.length_c   1.000
_cell.angle_alpha   90.00
_cell.angle_beta   90.00
_cell.angle_gamma   90.00
#
_symmetry.space_group_name_H-M   'P 1'
#
loop_
_entity.id
_entity.type
_entity.pdbx_description
1 polymer ?
#
loop_
_entity_poly.entity_id
_entity_poly.type
_entity_poly.pdbx_seq_one_letter_code
_entity_poly.pdbx_strand_id
1 'polypeptide(L)'
;MALGILGVILGLVTIAVVLLREHASGNMIPGFLVGLGIGIAGALVMAWRVLRRPERATTFERAWTQTGDEREDTLLTRALAVVGLVSLPLIGIATLAIGFGAEPPMVMTLLMGVLFVTGAGSFAVIDHRN
;
A
#
# COMPACT_ATOMS: atom_id res chain seq x y z
N MET A 1 -10.00 13.75 12.17
CA MET A 1 -10.35 12.30 12.17
C MET A 1 -9.30 11.45 11.45
N ALA A 2 -8.90 11.77 10.21
CA ALA A 2 -7.95 10.97 9.42
C ALA A 2 -6.60 10.68 10.11
N LEU A 3 -5.96 11.69 10.72
CA LEU A 3 -4.72 11.50 11.49
C LEU A 3 -4.89 10.59 12.71
N GLY A 4 -6.07 10.62 13.35
CA GLY A 4 -6.40 9.73 14.47
C GLY A 4 -6.55 8.28 14.02
N ILE A 5 -7.23 8.04 12.89
CA ILE A 5 -7.36 6.70 12.29
C ILE A 5 -6.00 6.15 11.88
N LEU A 6 -5.16 6.98 11.24
CA LEU A 6 -3.78 6.60 10.88
C LEU A 6 -2.98 6.22 12.13
N GLY A 7 -3.06 7.00 13.21
CA GLY A 7 -2.42 6.70 14.48
C GLY A 7 -2.89 5.37 15.09
N VAL A 8 -4.19 5.08 15.03
CA VAL A 8 -4.75 3.80 15.49
C VAL A 8 -4.25 2.64 14.64
N ILE A 9 -4.25 2.75 13.31
CA ILE A 9 -3.75 1.71 12.41
C ILE A 9 -2.26 1.44 12.68
N LEU A 10 -1.44 2.49 12.76
CA LEU A 10 -0.01 2.35 13.05
C LEU A 10 0.23 1.74 14.44
N GLY A 11 -0.57 2.13 15.43
CA GLY A 11 -0.54 1.55 16.77
C GLY A 11 -0.86 0.06 16.76
N LEU A 12 -1.95 -0.34 16.11
CA LEU A 12 -2.37 -1.74 15.98
C LEU A 12 -1.34 -2.59 15.24
N VAL A 13 -0.77 -2.07 14.14
CA VAL A 13 0.27 -2.76 13.37
C VAL A 13 1.54 -2.93 14.21
N THR A 14 1.95 -1.90 14.94
CA THR A 14 3.13 -1.96 15.82
C THR A 14 2.92 -2.97 16.95
N ILE A 15 1.75 -2.96 17.59
CA ILE A 15 1.39 -3.92 18.64
C ILE A 15 1.41 -5.34 18.07
N ALA A 16 0.80 -5.57 16.91
CA ALA A 16 0.79 -6.87 16.26
C ALA A 16 2.21 -7.37 15.97
N VAL A 17 3.09 -6.54 15.42
CA VAL A 17 4.50 -6.90 15.15
C VAL A 17 5.25 -7.26 16.43
N VAL A 18 5.03 -6.53 17.54
CA VAL A 18 5.66 -6.81 18.82
C VAL A 18 5.15 -8.13 19.42
N LEU A 19 3.84 -8.38 19.36
CA LEU A 19 3.22 -9.60 19.90
C LEU A 19 3.57 -10.84 19.08
N LEU A 20 3.66 -10.71 17.75
CA LEU A 20 3.97 -11.83 16.84
C LEU A 20 5.46 -12.18 16.82
N ARG A 21 6.32 -11.35 17.42
CA ARG A 21 7.77 -11.57 17.49
C ARG A 21 8.14 -12.91 18.12
N GLU A 22 7.39 -13.36 19.12
CA GLU A 22 7.66 -14.62 19.84
C GLU A 22 7.18 -15.87 19.08
N HIS A 23 6.22 -15.70 18.17
CA HIS A 23 5.57 -16.80 17.44
C HIS A 23 6.06 -16.95 15.99
N ALA A 24 6.77 -15.95 15.46
CA ALA A 24 7.29 -15.95 14.10
C ALA A 24 8.75 -16.45 14.04
N SER A 25 9.03 -17.44 13.18
CA SER A 25 10.39 -17.89 12.91
C SER A 25 11.17 -16.85 12.11
N GLY A 26 11.87 -15.95 12.81
CA GLY A 26 12.75 -14.93 12.23
C GLY A 26 12.46 -13.50 12.71
N ASN A 27 13.46 -12.61 12.63
CA ASN A 27 13.29 -11.22 13.02
C ASN A 27 12.58 -10.43 11.89
N MET A 28 11.26 -10.23 12.00
CA MET A 28 10.43 -9.50 11.02
C MET A 28 10.57 -7.96 11.12
N ILE A 29 11.16 -7.46 12.20
CA ILE A 29 11.26 -6.02 12.51
C ILE A 29 12.05 -5.24 11.45
N PRO A 30 13.21 -5.69 10.95
CA PRO A 30 13.99 -4.94 9.96
C PRO A 30 13.20 -4.74 8.67
N GLY A 31 12.53 -5.79 8.17
CA GLY A 31 11.71 -5.70 6.96
C GLY A 31 10.54 -4.73 7.11
N PHE A 32 9.86 -4.78 8.27
CA PHE A 32 8.80 -3.83 8.59
C PHE A 32 9.30 -2.38 8.64
N LEU A 33 10.42 -2.11 9.33
CA LEU A 33 11.00 -0.77 9.43
C LEU A 33 11.46 -0.22 8.09
N VAL A 34 12.07 -1.05 7.24
CA VAL A 34 12.47 -0.66 5.88
C VAL A 34 11.25 -0.32 5.04
N GLY A 35 10.22 -1.17 5.04
CA GLY A 35 8.99 -0.92 4.28
C GLY A 35 8.28 0.36 4.73
N LEU A 36 8.14 0.54 6.05
CA LEU A 36 7.55 1.74 6.64
C LEU A 36 8.37 3.01 6.30
N GLY A 37 9.69 2.93 6.41
CA GLY A 37 10.59 4.02 6.06
C GLY A 37 10.49 4.44 4.59
N ILE A 38 10.48 3.47 3.67
CA ILE A 38 10.30 3.71 2.23
C ILE A 38 8.93 4.34 1.96
N GLY A 39 7.87 3.81 2.57
CA GLY A 39 6.51 4.33 2.39
C GLY A 39 6.37 5.79 2.85
N ILE A 40 6.88 6.12 4.04
CA ILE A 40 6.84 7.49 4.58
C ILE A 40 7.69 8.43 3.74
N ALA A 41 8.91 8.02 3.38
CA ALA A 41 9.79 8.84 2.54
C ALA A 41 9.17 9.12 1.18
N GLY A 42 8.58 8.11 0.53
CA GLY A 42 7.88 8.27 -0.75
C GLY A 42 6.70 9.25 -0.65
N ALA A 43 5.86 9.10 0.38
CA ALA A 43 4.74 9.99 0.62
C ALA A 43 5.19 11.45 0.85
N LEU A 44 6.25 11.66 1.64
CA LEU A 44 6.81 12.99 1.89
C LEU A 44 7.40 13.62 0.63
N VAL A 45 8.13 12.84 -0.18
CA VAL A 45 8.69 13.32 -1.45
C VAL A 45 7.59 13.74 -2.43
N MET A 46 6.52 12.95 -2.55
CA MET A 46 5.37 13.30 -3.38
C MET A 46 4.68 14.58 -2.88
N ALA A 47 4.38 14.67 -1.58
CA ALA A 47 3.77 15.86 -0.99
C ALA A 47 4.64 17.11 -1.21
N TRP A 48 5.96 16.99 -1.00
CA TRP A 48 6.90 18.07 -1.23
C TRP A 48 6.96 18.51 -2.70
N ARG A 49 6.93 17.57 -3.64
CA ARG A 49 6.91 17.87 -5.08
C ARG A 49 5.65 18.62 -5.47
N VAL A 50 4.48 18.17 -5.01
CA VAL A 50 3.20 18.83 -5.27
C VAL A 50 3.20 20.26 -4.73
N LEU A 51 3.68 20.46 -3.49
CA LEU A 51 3.74 21.79 -2.86
C LEU A 51 4.74 22.74 -3.55
N ARG A 52 5.92 22.25 -3.96
CA ARG A 52 6.95 23.11 -4.58
C ARG A 52 6.76 23.34 -6.06
N ARG A 53 6.20 22.38 -6.79
CA ARG A 53 6.10 22.39 -8.26
C ARG A 53 4.76 21.80 -8.71
N PRO A 54 3.63 22.45 -8.38
CA PRO A 54 2.30 21.95 -8.72
C PRO A 54 2.12 21.73 -10.23
N GLU A 55 2.73 22.58 -11.06
CA GLU A 55 2.66 22.48 -12.53
C GLU A 55 3.32 21.23 -13.13
N ARG A 56 4.18 20.54 -12.38
CA ARG A 56 4.85 19.29 -12.82
C ARG A 56 4.32 18.06 -12.08
N ALA A 57 3.26 18.20 -11.29
CA ALA A 57 2.70 17.11 -10.52
C ALA A 57 1.88 16.19 -11.42
N THR A 58 2.18 14.90 -11.38
CA THR A 58 1.44 13.88 -12.11
C THR A 58 0.00 13.75 -11.58
N THR A 59 -0.91 13.19 -12.38
CA THR A 59 -2.30 12.92 -11.97
C THR A 59 -2.34 12.04 -10.71
N PHE A 60 -1.47 11.04 -10.61
CA PHE A 60 -1.36 10.20 -9.41
C PHE A 60 -0.90 11.00 -8.18
N GLU A 61 0.14 11.83 -8.32
CA GLU A 61 0.63 12.67 -7.21
C GLU A 61 -0.48 13.60 -6.70
N ARG A 62 -1.22 14.25 -7.60
CA ARG A 62 -2.31 15.19 -7.25
C ARG A 62 -3.51 14.49 -6.61
N ALA A 63 -3.91 13.33 -7.12
CA ALA A 63 -4.96 12.51 -6.51
C ALA A 63 -4.54 11.98 -5.12
N TRP A 64 -3.30 11.52 -4.99
CA TRP A 64 -2.77 11.02 -3.72
C TRP A 64 -2.69 12.10 -2.65
N THR A 65 -2.31 13.33 -3.02
CA THR A 65 -2.27 14.46 -2.10
C THR A 65 -3.62 15.15 -1.90
N GLN A 66 -4.69 14.69 -2.57
CA GLN A 66 -6.02 15.32 -2.56
C GLN A 66 -5.98 16.79 -2.97
N THR A 67 -5.08 17.13 -3.88
CA THR A 67 -4.96 18.48 -4.47
C THR A 67 -5.44 18.51 -5.93
N GLY A 68 -5.97 17.39 -6.41
CA GLY A 68 -6.55 17.23 -7.74
C GLY A 68 -7.98 17.71 -7.83
N ASP A 69 -8.54 17.65 -9.04
CA ASP A 69 -9.97 17.84 -9.27
C ASP A 69 -10.76 16.58 -8.86
N GLU A 70 -12.10 16.68 -8.72
CA GLU A 70 -12.98 15.57 -8.30
C GLU A 70 -12.80 14.31 -9.16
N ARG A 71 -12.44 14.50 -10.43
CA ARG A 71 -12.12 13.43 -11.39
C ARG A 71 -10.92 12.58 -10.94
N GLU A 72 -9.87 13.21 -10.44
CA GLU A 72 -8.61 12.55 -10.08
C GLU A 72 -8.78 11.72 -8.79
N ASP A 73 -9.55 12.26 -7.84
CA ASP A 73 -9.91 11.57 -6.60
C ASP A 73 -10.81 10.35 -6.89
N THR A 74 -11.76 10.49 -7.82
CA THR A 74 -12.61 9.38 -8.26
C THR A 74 -11.79 8.28 -8.93
N LEU A 75 -10.79 8.66 -9.73
CA LEU A 75 -9.84 7.75 -10.38
C LEU A 75 -9.07 6.92 -9.34
N LEU A 76 -8.45 7.58 -8.36
CA LEU A 76 -7.71 6.91 -7.29
C LEU A 76 -8.62 6.02 -6.44
N THR A 77 -9.82 6.49 -6.10
CA THR A 77 -10.78 5.72 -5.31
C THR A 77 -11.18 4.42 -6.02
N ARG A 78 -11.47 4.49 -7.33
CA ARG A 78 -11.79 3.29 -8.11
C ARG A 78 -10.60 2.33 -8.22
N ALA A 79 -9.40 2.85 -8.43
CA ALA A 79 -8.19 2.02 -8.48
C ALA A 79 -7.93 1.29 -7.14
N LEU A 80 -8.09 2.00 -6.02
CA LEU A 80 -7.96 1.41 -4.68
C LEU A 80 -9.06 0.40 -4.37
N ALA A 81 -10.29 0.62 -4.86
CA ALA A 81 -11.37 -0.35 -4.72
C ALA A 81 -11.04 -1.68 -5.43
N VAL A 82 -10.40 -1.62 -6.61
CA VAL A 82 -9.94 -2.83 -7.32
C VAL A 82 -8.86 -3.55 -6.50
N VAL A 83 -7.89 -2.83 -5.93
CA VAL A 83 -6.87 -3.43 -5.07
C VAL A 83 -7.50 -4.10 -3.85
N GLY A 84 -8.44 -3.43 -3.19
CA GLY A 84 -9.17 -3.98 -2.06
C GLY A 84 -9.93 -5.27 -2.42
N LEU A 85 -10.64 -5.27 -3.55
CA LEU A 85 -11.38 -6.43 -4.03
C LEU A 85 -10.45 -7.62 -4.36
N VAL A 86 -9.32 -7.36 -5.01
CA VAL A 86 -8.33 -8.38 -5.39
C VAL A 86 -7.53 -8.88 -4.17
N SER A 87 -7.37 -8.06 -3.14
CA SER A 87 -6.60 -8.43 -1.95
C SER A 87 -7.20 -9.59 -1.18
N LEU A 88 -8.53 -9.66 -1.07
CA LEU A 88 -9.23 -10.69 -0.30
C LEU A 88 -8.93 -12.12 -0.81
N PRO A 89 -9.14 -12.45 -2.09
CA PRO A 89 -8.80 -13.78 -2.60
C PRO A 89 -7.29 -14.03 -2.58
N LEU A 90 -6.45 -13.01 -2.84
CA LEU A 90 -5.00 -13.17 -2.80
C LEU A 90 -4.47 -13.50 -1.40
N ILE A 91 -5.01 -12.88 -0.36
CA ILE A 91 -4.67 -13.21 1.03
C ILE A 91 -5.08 -14.66 1.33
N GLY A 92 -6.26 -15.10 0.88
CA GLY A 92 -6.70 -16.49 1.00
C GLY A 92 -5.71 -17.47 0.33
N ILE A 93 -5.32 -17.19 -0.92
CA ILE A 93 -4.36 -17.98 -1.68
C ILE A 93 -2.99 -18.00 -0.98
N ALA A 94 -2.50 -16.85 -0.53
CA ALA A 94 -1.22 -16.75 0.19
C ALA A 94 -1.24 -17.58 1.48
N THR A 95 -2.35 -17.52 2.23
CA THR A 95 -2.54 -18.29 3.46
C THR A 95 -2.50 -19.79 3.17
N LEU A 96 -3.21 -20.25 2.13
CA LEU A 96 -3.18 -21.66 1.72
C LEU A 96 -1.79 -22.08 1.24
N ALA A 97 -1.10 -21.25 0.45
CA ALA A 97 0.25 -21.54 -0.04
C ALA A 97 1.23 -21.76 1.12
N ILE A 98 1.20 -20.88 2.14
CA ILE A 98 1.99 -21.04 3.36
C ILE A 98 1.60 -22.33 4.10
N GLY A 99 0.30 -22.61 4.22
CA GLY A 99 -0.20 -23.84 4.85
C GLY A 99 0.26 -25.13 4.15
N PHE A 100 0.45 -25.09 2.83
CA PHE A 100 1.00 -26.20 2.04
C PHE A 100 2.54 -26.27 2.03
N GLY A 101 3.21 -25.42 2.82
CA GLY A 101 4.66 -25.44 2.98
C GLY A 101 5.43 -24.52 2.05
N ALA A 102 4.79 -23.60 1.34
CA ALA A 102 5.50 -22.56 0.61
C ALA A 102 6.25 -21.63 1.57
N GLU A 103 7.44 -21.19 1.18
CA GLU A 103 8.29 -20.34 2.01
C GLU A 103 7.60 -18.98 2.27
N PRO A 104 7.33 -18.59 3.54
CA PRO A 104 6.58 -17.37 3.84
C PRO A 104 7.18 -16.07 3.26
N PRO A 105 8.52 -15.84 3.29
CA PRO A 105 9.11 -14.65 2.70
C PRO A 105 8.85 -14.54 1.20
N MET A 106 8.92 -15.65 0.47
CA MET A 106 8.62 -15.71 -0.96
C MET A 106 7.14 -15.37 -1.22
N VAL A 107 6.22 -16.01 -0.50
CA VAL A 107 4.77 -15.78 -0.66
C VAL A 107 4.42 -14.31 -0.36
N MET A 108 4.98 -13.72 0.69
CA MET A 108 4.74 -12.33 1.04
C MET A 108 5.30 -11.36 -0.01
N THR A 109 6.49 -11.65 -0.55
CA THR A 109 7.10 -10.84 -1.62
C THR A 109 6.23 -10.84 -2.87
N LEU A 110 5.74 -12.01 -3.27
CA LEU A 110 4.86 -12.17 -4.42
C LEU A 110 3.50 -11.49 -4.17
N LEU A 111 2.91 -11.66 -2.99
CA LEU A 111 1.66 -11.01 -2.62
C LEU A 111 1.78 -9.49 -2.71
N MET A 112 2.82 -8.90 -2.11
CA MET A 112 3.06 -7.46 -2.17
C MET A 112 3.31 -6.99 -3.61
N GLY A 113 4.09 -7.73 -4.40
CA GLY A 113 4.35 -7.42 -5.80
C GLY A 113 3.07 -7.43 -6.65
N VAL A 114 2.23 -8.45 -6.49
CA VAL A 114 0.95 -8.55 -7.21
C VAL A 114 0.00 -7.44 -6.81
N LEU A 115 -0.10 -7.10 -5.53
CA LEU A 115 -0.94 -5.98 -5.07
C LEU A 115 -0.45 -4.65 -5.64
N PHE A 116 0.86 -4.42 -5.66
CA PHE A 116 1.45 -3.23 -6.26
C PHE A 116 1.16 -3.13 -7.75
N VAL A 117 1.41 -4.21 -8.51
CA VAL A 117 1.13 -4.26 -9.96
C VAL A 117 -0.37 -4.11 -10.24
N THR A 118 -1.24 -4.67 -9.39
CA THR A 118 -2.69 -4.51 -9.51
C THR A 118 -3.10 -3.07 -9.32
N GLY A 119 -2.54 -2.37 -8.32
CA GLY A 119 -2.83 -0.95 -8.10
C GLY A 119 -2.32 -0.04 -9.22
N ALA A 120 -1.07 -0.24 -9.66
CA ALA A 120 -0.51 0.52 -10.77
C ALA A 120 -1.26 0.25 -12.09
N GLY A 121 -1.56 -1.02 -12.37
CA GLY A 121 -2.29 -1.45 -13.55
C GLY A 121 -3.74 -0.98 -13.55
N SER A 122 -4.45 -1.07 -12.43
CA SER A 122 -5.83 -0.58 -12.34
C SER A 122 -5.88 0.93 -12.53
N PHE A 123 -4.96 1.68 -11.92
CA PHE A 123 -4.86 3.12 -12.11
C PHE A 123 -4.61 3.48 -13.58
N ALA A 124 -3.60 2.88 -14.22
CA ALA A 124 -3.26 3.15 -15.62
C ALA A 124 -4.41 2.78 -16.58
N VAL A 125 -5.10 1.66 -16.34
CA VAL A 125 -6.22 1.21 -17.18
C VAL A 125 -7.42 2.15 -17.04
N ILE A 126 -7.75 2.59 -15.82
CA ILE A 126 -8.89 3.49 -15.60
C ILE A 126 -8.57 4.89 -16.14
N ASP A 127 -7.33 5.36 -15.97
CA ASP A 127 -6.86 6.65 -16.49
C ASP A 127 -6.93 6.71 -18.02
N HIS A 128 -6.49 5.65 -18.71
CA HIS A 128 -6.58 5.59 -20.18
C HIS A 128 -8.03 5.53 -20.70
N ARG A 129 -8.98 5.01 -19.91
CA ARG A 129 -10.37 4.82 -20.35
C ARG A 129 -11.26 6.05 -20.17
N ASN A 130 -10.83 7.01 -19.36
CA ASN A 130 -11.57 8.24 -19.04
C ASN A 130 -10.99 9.43 -19.77
#